data_AF-F8MQA8-F1
#
_entry.id   AF-F8MQA8-F1
#
_cell.length_a   1.000
_cell.length_b   1.000
_cell.length_c   1.000
_cell.angle_alpha   90.00
_cell.angle_beta   90.00
_cell.angle_gamma   90.00
#
_symmetry.space_group_name_H-M   'P 1'
#
loop_
_entity.id
_entity.type
_entity.pdbx_description
1 polymer ?
#
loop_
_entity_poly.entity_id
_entity_poly.type
_entity_poly.pdbx_seq_one_letter_code
_entity_poly.pdbx_strand_id
1 'polypeptide(L)'
;MSSQISLHPRPLQPSPSSSSSTPATNPLPTLIQTPTGLALLELQGTLNIRDFDPSSTEQITPIPVGRIDFPDYQPNSLTFDPNDKKWMKRVYMYIGEHQRLHGEVKGLGKAV
;
A
#
# COMPACT_ATOMS: atom_id res chain seq x y z
N MET A 1 -6.09 23.20 -12.66
CA MET A 1 -4.64 23.19 -12.38
C MET A 1 -4.16 21.75 -12.50
N SER A 2 -3.22 21.48 -13.40
CA SER A 2 -2.75 20.11 -13.70
C SER A 2 -1.53 19.81 -12.82
N SER A 3 -1.62 18.87 -11.89
CA SER A 3 -0.47 18.45 -11.06
C SER A 3 0.34 17.39 -11.81
N GLN A 4 1.60 17.71 -12.12
CA GLN A 4 2.53 16.78 -12.75
C GLN A 4 3.29 16.00 -11.67
N ILE A 5 3.10 14.67 -11.63
CA ILE A 5 3.77 13.80 -10.66
C ILE A 5 5.00 13.18 -11.35
N SER A 6 6.19 13.47 -10.83
CA SER A 6 7.45 12.94 -11.36
C SER A 6 7.64 11.49 -10.92
N LEU A 7 7.42 10.56 -11.84
CA LEU A 7 7.71 9.15 -11.65
C LEU A 7 9.21 8.88 -11.81
N HIS A 8 9.84 8.31 -10.79
CA HIS A 8 11.24 7.91 -10.86
C HIS A 8 11.31 6.45 -11.37
N PRO A 9 12.00 6.17 -12.49
CA PRO A 9 12.16 4.81 -12.98
C PRO A 9 13.03 3.98 -12.03
N ARG A 10 12.72 2.69 -11.92
CA ARG A 10 13.50 1.72 -11.13
C ARG A 10 14.94 1.66 -11.68
N PRO A 11 15.98 1.75 -10.82
CA PRO A 11 17.35 1.53 -11.25
C PRO A 11 17.52 0.10 -11.78
N LEU A 12 18.07 -0.03 -13.00
CA LEU A 12 18.43 -1.32 -13.60
C LEU A 12 19.62 -1.90 -12.83
N GLN A 13 19.35 -2.89 -11.98
CA GLN A 13 20.40 -3.64 -11.29
C GLN A 13 21.09 -4.58 -12.30
N PRO A 14 22.45 -4.65 -12.32
CA PRO A 14 23.17 -5.50 -13.26
C PRO A 14 22.95 -6.99 -12.95
N SER A 15 22.65 -7.75 -14.00
CA SER A 15 22.38 -9.19 -13.98
C SER A 15 23.61 -9.99 -13.53
N PRO A 16 23.52 -10.92 -12.54
CA PRO A 16 24.56 -11.90 -12.34
C PRO A 16 24.36 -13.06 -13.33
N SER A 17 25.44 -13.40 -14.02
CA SER A 17 25.54 -14.58 -14.87
C SER A 17 25.32 -15.86 -14.09
N SER A 18 24.48 -16.74 -14.64
CA SER A 18 24.43 -18.20 -14.47
C SER A 18 24.21 -18.79 -13.06
N SER A 19 23.15 -19.60 -12.99
CA SER A 19 22.83 -20.68 -12.02
C SER A 19 22.00 -20.31 -10.78
N SER A 20 20.83 -20.97 -10.67
CA SER A 20 19.79 -20.90 -9.63
C SER A 20 19.04 -19.57 -9.52
N SER A 21 17.96 -19.45 -10.30
CA SER A 21 16.97 -18.39 -10.15
C SER A 21 16.14 -18.60 -8.87
N THR A 22 16.67 -18.25 -7.71
CA THR A 22 15.79 -17.92 -6.58
C THR A 22 15.09 -16.61 -6.93
N PRO A 23 13.75 -16.57 -7.03
CA PRO A 23 13.04 -15.33 -7.32
C PRO A 23 13.40 -14.31 -6.24
N ALA A 24 13.91 -13.14 -6.66
CA ALA A 24 14.23 -12.04 -5.76
C ALA A 24 13.00 -11.75 -4.88
N THR A 25 13.08 -12.16 -3.62
CA THR A 25 11.95 -12.12 -2.71
C THR A 25 11.78 -10.68 -2.27
N ASN A 26 10.74 -10.01 -2.80
CA ASN A 26 10.42 -8.64 -2.42
C ASN A 26 10.08 -8.64 -0.91
N PRO A 27 10.84 -7.92 -0.07
CA PRO A 27 10.63 -7.92 1.39
C PRO A 27 9.34 -7.17 1.79
N LEU A 28 8.67 -6.50 0.85
CA LEU A 28 7.42 -5.81 1.10
C LEU A 28 6.25 -6.80 1.15
N PRO A 29 5.31 -6.66 2.11
CA PRO A 29 4.12 -7.50 2.20
C PRO A 29 3.37 -7.57 0.87
N THR A 30 3.02 -8.79 0.44
CA THR A 30 2.39 -9.08 -0.87
C THR A 30 0.94 -8.62 -1.00
N LEU A 31 0.38 -8.14 0.10
CA LEU A 31 -1.06 -8.07 0.34
C LEU A 31 -1.81 -7.08 -0.54
N ILE A 32 -1.16 -5.99 -0.91
CA ILE A 32 -1.65 -5.05 -1.93
C ILE A 32 -0.56 -4.83 -2.97
N GLN A 33 0.12 -5.91 -3.38
CA GLN A 33 1.02 -5.84 -4.53
C GLN A 33 0.19 -5.67 -5.79
N THR A 34 -0.14 -4.41 -6.10
CA THR A 34 -0.43 -4.05 -7.48
C THR A 34 0.89 -4.09 -8.26
N PRO A 35 0.86 -4.41 -9.57
CA PRO A 35 2.06 -4.44 -10.40
C PRO A 35 2.87 -3.13 -10.35
N THR A 36 2.21 -2.01 -10.04
CA THR A 36 2.81 -0.67 -9.94
C THR A 36 3.22 -0.28 -8.52
N GLY A 37 2.84 -1.04 -7.49
CA GLY A 37 3.04 -0.66 -6.10
C GLY A 37 2.14 0.50 -5.62
N LEU A 38 1.12 0.85 -6.39
CA LEU A 38 0.13 1.89 -6.04
C LEU A 38 -1.18 1.26 -5.57
N ALA A 39 -1.81 1.87 -4.58
CA ALA A 39 -3.13 1.46 -4.09
C ALA A 39 -4.03 2.68 -3.93
N LEU A 40 -5.35 2.47 -4.09
CA LEU A 40 -6.35 3.49 -3.80
C LEU A 40 -6.94 3.22 -2.41
N LEU A 41 -6.98 4.26 -1.60
CA LEU A 41 -7.65 4.27 -0.30
C LEU A 41 -8.80 5.29 -0.35
N GLU A 42 -10.02 4.81 -0.11
CA GLU A 42 -11.20 5.66 -0.02
C GLU A 42 -11.60 5.79 1.46
N LEU A 43 -11.75 7.04 1.92
CA LEU A 43 -12.13 7.37 3.30
C LEU A 43 -13.40 8.23 3.27
N GLN A 44 -14.44 7.78 3.95
CA GLN A 44 -15.66 8.56 4.12
C GLN A 44 -15.48 9.51 5.30
N GLY A 45 -15.12 10.76 5.03
CA GLY A 45 -14.88 11.79 6.03
C GLY A 45 -13.73 12.71 5.66
N THR A 46 -13.15 13.38 6.66
CA THR A 46 -12.02 14.31 6.49
C THR A 46 -10.85 13.88 7.34
N LEU A 47 -9.64 13.96 6.75
CA LEU A 47 -8.39 13.68 7.46
C LEU A 47 -7.77 15.00 7.92
N ASN A 48 -7.64 15.15 9.24
CA ASN A 48 -6.98 16.32 9.83
C ASN A 48 -5.49 16.04 10.01
N ILE A 49 -4.66 16.60 9.14
CA ILE A 49 -3.20 16.46 9.20
C ILE A 49 -2.63 17.71 9.86
N ARG A 50 -1.84 17.53 10.93
CA ARG A 50 -1.08 18.62 11.54
C ARG A 50 0.17 18.88 10.72
N ASP A 51 0.68 20.11 10.76
CA ASP A 51 1.97 20.48 10.16
C ASP A 51 2.03 20.38 8.62
N PHE A 52 0.87 20.29 7.95
CA PHE A 52 0.76 20.46 6.51
C PHE A 52 0.62 21.95 6.17
N ASP A 53 1.74 22.58 5.80
CA ASP A 53 1.73 23.92 5.23
C ASP A 53 1.79 23.84 3.70
N PRO A 54 0.68 24.13 2.97
CA PRO A 54 0.66 24.09 1.51
C PRO A 54 1.49 25.20 0.86
N SER A 55 1.96 26.19 1.62
CA SER A 55 2.80 27.30 1.14
C SER A 55 4.30 27.07 1.33
N SER A 56 4.67 26.02 2.08
CA SER A 56 6.05 25.60 2.26
C SER A 56 6.60 25.05 0.93
N THR A 57 7.63 25.70 0.41
CA THR A 57 8.43 25.24 -0.74
C THR A 57 9.50 24.21 -0.37
N GLU A 58 9.62 23.84 0.90
CA GLU A 58 10.55 22.79 1.34
C GLU A 58 10.09 21.40 0.87
N GLN A 59 11.05 20.47 0.74
CA GLN A 59 10.82 19.12 0.22
C GLN A 59 9.57 18.47 0.83
N ILE A 60 8.75 17.88 -0.05
CA ILE A 60 7.59 17.06 0.30
C ILE A 60 8.05 15.93 1.22
N THR A 61 7.94 16.15 2.52
CA THR A 61 8.29 15.15 3.52
C THR A 61 7.05 14.29 3.76
N PRO A 62 7.15 12.97 3.60
CA PRO A 62 6.02 12.09 3.88
C PRO A 62 5.56 12.25 5.32
N ILE A 63 4.28 12.59 5.52
CA ILE A 63 3.68 12.71 6.86
C ILE A 63 3.12 11.33 7.24
N PRO A 64 3.64 10.68 8.30
CA PRO A 64 3.08 9.42 8.77
C PRO A 64 1.68 9.66 9.35
N VAL A 65 0.65 9.16 8.67
CA VAL A 65 -0.76 9.30 9.11
C VAL A 65 -1.19 8.14 10.01
N GLY A 66 -0.72 6.93 9.73
CA GLY A 66 -1.22 5.73 10.37
C GLY A 66 -0.78 4.43 9.69
N ARG A 67 -1.53 3.36 9.94
CA ARG A 67 -1.27 2.02 9.37
C ARG A 67 -2.56 1.30 8.98
N ILE A 68 -2.43 0.39 8.01
CA ILE A 68 -3.52 -0.48 7.57
C ILE A 68 -3.17 -1.92 7.95
N ASP A 69 -4.09 -2.60 8.61
CA ASP A 69 -3.98 -3.98 9.05
C ASP A 69 -5.02 -4.86 8.35
N PHE A 70 -4.57 -6.06 8.00
CA PHE A 70 -5.35 -7.11 7.36
C PHE A 70 -5.28 -8.38 8.22
N PRO A 71 -6.09 -8.45 9.29
CA PRO A 71 -5.97 -9.50 10.30
C PRO A 71 -6.13 -10.92 9.75
N ASP A 72 -6.92 -11.04 8.68
CA ASP A 72 -7.30 -12.33 8.09
C ASP A 72 -6.38 -12.75 6.93
N TYR A 73 -5.39 -11.92 6.55
CA TYR A 73 -4.41 -12.30 5.53
C TYR A 73 -3.16 -12.90 6.17
N GLN A 74 -3.03 -14.22 6.04
CA GLN A 74 -1.96 -14.99 6.69
C GLN A 74 -1.21 -15.85 5.67
N PRO A 75 -0.32 -15.27 4.85
CA PRO A 75 0.35 -15.98 3.75
C PRO A 75 1.28 -17.10 4.22
N ASN A 76 1.71 -17.07 5.48
CA ASN A 76 2.59 -18.06 6.08
C ASN A 76 1.84 -19.19 6.80
N SER A 77 0.50 -19.18 6.79
CA SER A 77 -0.30 -20.25 7.40
C SER A 77 -0.33 -21.48 6.49
N LEU A 78 -0.30 -22.67 7.10
CA LEU A 78 -0.46 -23.95 6.38
C LEU A 78 -1.83 -24.06 5.67
N THR A 79 -2.81 -23.27 6.10
CA THR A 79 -4.16 -23.25 5.53
C THR A 79 -4.38 -22.08 4.57
N PHE A 80 -3.33 -21.37 4.17
CA PHE A 80 -3.44 -20.23 3.28
C PHE A 80 -3.76 -20.68 1.85
N ASP A 81 -4.92 -20.29 1.35
CA ASP A 81 -5.27 -20.40 -0.07
C ASP A 81 -5.15 -19.02 -0.73
N PRO A 82 -4.25 -18.84 -1.72
CA PRO A 82 -4.10 -17.59 -2.46
C PRO A 82 -5.37 -17.10 -3.17
N ASN A 83 -6.32 -18.00 -3.46
CA ASN A 83 -7.58 -17.66 -4.09
C ASN A 83 -8.66 -17.26 -3.07
N ASP A 84 -8.43 -17.48 -1.77
CA ASP A 84 -9.38 -17.10 -0.74
C ASP A 84 -9.38 -15.58 -0.59
N LYS A 85 -10.52 -14.97 -0.90
CA LYS A 85 -10.75 -13.52 -0.80
C LYS A 85 -11.43 -13.11 0.49
N LYS A 86 -11.66 -14.03 1.45
CA LYS A 86 -12.30 -13.71 2.73
C LYS A 86 -11.55 -12.63 3.51
N TRP A 87 -10.21 -12.59 3.40
CA TRP A 87 -9.40 -11.56 4.05
C TRP A 87 -9.74 -10.14 3.60
N MET A 88 -10.32 -9.98 2.40
CA MET A 88 -10.74 -8.68 1.87
C MET A 88 -11.94 -8.10 2.63
N LYS A 89 -12.69 -8.93 3.37
CA LYS A 89 -13.92 -8.50 4.07
C LYS A 89 -13.68 -7.68 5.33
N ARG A 90 -12.46 -7.70 5.86
CA ARG A 90 -12.13 -7.04 7.11
C ARG A 90 -10.74 -6.43 7.06
N VAL A 91 -10.73 -5.10 7.06
CA VAL A 91 -9.53 -4.28 7.08
C VAL A 91 -9.68 -3.25 8.19
N TYR A 92 -8.59 -3.00 8.92
CA TYR A 92 -8.53 -1.93 9.91
C TYR A 92 -7.55 -0.86 9.46
N MET A 93 -7.94 0.40 9.55
CA MET A 93 -7.01 1.52 9.44
C MET A 93 -6.91 2.19 10.80
N TYR A 94 -5.69 2.30 11.31
CA TYR A 94 -5.40 3.02 12.54
C TYR A 94 -4.83 4.39 12.17
N ILE A 95 -5.40 5.46 12.72
CA ILE A 95 -4.98 6.84 12.50
C ILE A 95 -4.54 7.40 13.85
N GLY A 96 -3.30 7.88 13.90
CA GLY A 96 -2.65 8.24 15.17
C GLY A 96 -2.75 7.10 16.20
N GLU A 97 -2.92 7.48 17.47
CA GLU A 97 -2.95 6.53 18.59
C GLU A 97 -4.35 6.04 18.97
N HIS A 98 -5.40 6.79 18.59
CA HIS A 98 -6.72 6.65 19.21
C HIS A 98 -7.86 6.36 18.22
N GLN A 99 -7.62 6.38 16.92
CA GLN A 99 -8.68 6.16 15.92
C GLN A 99 -8.46 4.85 15.17
N ARG A 100 -9.51 4.02 15.12
CA ARG A 100 -9.57 2.81 14.28
C ARG A 100 -10.80 2.86 13.39
N LEU A 101 -10.57 2.86 12.08
CA LEU A 101 -11.59 2.74 11.05
C LEU A 101 -11.71 1.27 10.61
N HIS A 102 -12.93 0.85 10.31
CA HIS A 102 -13.25 -0.48 9.80
C HIS A 102 -13.63 -0.35 8.32
N GLY A 103 -13.10 -1.23 7.48
CA GLY A 103 -13.37 -1.22 6.05
C GLY A 103 -13.17 -2.58 5.41
N GLU A 104 -13.23 -2.59 4.09
CA GLU A 104 -13.05 -3.76 3.24
C GLU A 104 -12.20 -3.41 2.01
N VAL A 105 -11.61 -4.42 1.38
CA VAL A 105 -10.99 -4.27 0.05
C VAL A 105 -12.03 -4.54 -1.01
N LYS A 106 -12.18 -3.60 -1.94
CA LYS A 106 -13.14 -3.71 -3.04
C LYS A 106 -12.43 -3.72 -4.39
N GLY A 107 -12.77 -4.72 -5.21
CA GLY A 107 -12.41 -4.71 -6.63
C GLY A 107 -13.27 -3.70 -7.38
N LEU A 108 -12.64 -2.77 -8.10
CA LEU A 108 -13.36 -1.80 -8.93
C LEU A 108 -13.75 -2.44 -10.26
N GLY A 109 -14.98 -2.22 -10.72
CA GLY A 109 -15.47 -2.74 -12.01
C GLY A 109 -14.86 -2.04 -13.23
N LYS A 110 -14.24 -0.88 -13.02
CA LYS A 110 -13.49 -0.12 -14.03
C LYS A 110 -12.19 0.36 -13.38
N ALA A 111 -11.09 0.32 -14.13
CA ALA A 111 -9.84 0.92 -13.71
C ALA A 111 -10.02 2.45 -13.57
N VAL A 112 -9.34 3.01 -12.57
CA VAL A 112 -9.28 4.45 -12.28
C VAL A 112 -7.96 4.99 -12.80
#